data_AF-A0A7I0KCL8-F1
#
_entry.id   AF-A0A7I0KCL8-F1
#
_cell.length_a   1.000
_cell.length_b   1.000
_cell.length_c   1.000
_cell.angle_alpha   90.00
_cell.angle_beta   90.00
_cell.angle_gamma   90.00
#
_symmetry.space_group_name_H-M   'P 1'
#
loop_
_entity.id
_entity.type
_entity.pdbx_description
1 polymer ?
#
loop_
_entity_poly.entity_id
_entity_poly.type
_entity_poly.pdbx_seq_one_letter_code
_entity_poly.pdbx_strand_id
1 'polypeptide(L)'
;MAVITIEQLPARLADGRTLAGLDLGDKTIGVAVSDRGFSFAHPRPVILRKKFSLDAAVLLTLLEKENVGAVAIGLPINMDGSEGPRAQKSRAFVRNMAQLSDLPFVFWDERLSTVAAERTLIEMDFSRAKRAGKIDSAAAAFILQGVLDRLQSLDAADRTEPDPSSAG
;
A
#
# COMPACT_ATOMS: atom_id res chain seq x y z
N MET A 1 0.71 13.51 -13.37
CA MET A 1 0.05 12.78 -12.26
C MET A 1 0.94 12.76 -11.05
N ALA A 2 0.37 13.04 -9.89
CA ALA A 2 1.12 13.22 -8.66
C ALA A 2 1.33 11.88 -7.97
N VAL A 3 2.58 11.42 -7.92
CA VAL A 3 3.02 10.72 -6.72
C VAL A 3 2.68 11.64 -5.56
N ILE A 4 1.84 11.18 -4.65
CA ILE A 4 1.39 11.95 -3.50
C ILE A 4 2.09 11.45 -2.24
N THR A 5 2.11 12.30 -1.22
CA THR A 5 2.59 11.91 0.11
C THR A 5 1.47 11.19 0.88
N ILE A 6 1.84 10.49 1.95
CA ILE A 6 0.86 9.77 2.77
C ILE A 6 -0.15 10.72 3.42
N GLU A 7 0.27 11.92 3.79
CA GLU A 7 -0.56 12.99 4.37
C GLU A 7 -1.64 13.48 3.40
N GLN A 8 -1.45 13.27 2.09
CA GLN A 8 -2.41 13.65 1.05
C GLN A 8 -3.44 12.54 0.77
N LEU A 9 -3.29 11.33 1.31
CA LEU A 9 -4.21 10.21 1.08
C LEU A 9 -5.63 10.48 1.60
N PRO A 10 -5.86 11.00 2.82
CA PRO A 10 -7.22 11.17 3.34
C PRO A 10 -8.11 12.00 2.40
N ALA A 11 -7.57 13.08 1.83
CA ALA A 11 -8.28 13.92 0.86
C ALA A 11 -8.67 13.17 -0.43
N ARG A 12 -7.92 12.12 -0.81
CA ARG A 12 -8.22 11.28 -1.99
C ARG A 12 -9.20 10.15 -1.72
N LEU A 13 -9.43 9.85 -0.45
CA LEU A 13 -10.26 8.72 0.00
C LEU A 13 -11.61 9.18 0.60
N ALA A 14 -11.84 10.49 0.70
CA ALA A 14 -12.98 11.12 1.35
C ALA A 14 -14.37 10.74 0.78
N ASP A 15 -14.45 10.16 -0.42
CA ASP A 15 -15.70 9.70 -1.05
C ASP A 15 -16.02 8.21 -0.78
N GLY A 16 -15.39 7.62 0.24
CA GLY A 16 -15.63 6.23 0.64
C GLY A 16 -14.98 5.21 -0.29
N ARG A 17 -13.93 5.61 -1.01
CA ARG A 17 -13.04 4.73 -1.77
C ARG A 17 -12.13 3.91 -0.87
N THR A 18 -11.64 2.80 -1.39
CA THR A 18 -10.67 1.94 -0.70
C THR A 18 -9.23 2.34 -1.05
N LEU A 19 -8.27 1.87 -0.26
CA LEU A 19 -6.84 1.99 -0.53
C LEU A 19 -6.31 0.62 -0.95
N ALA A 20 -5.54 0.56 -2.04
CA ALA A 20 -4.85 -0.66 -2.42
C ALA A 20 -3.37 -0.63 -2.01
N GLY A 21 -2.81 -1.79 -1.70
CA GLY A 21 -1.38 -2.00 -1.50
C GLY A 21 -0.82 -2.97 -2.52
N LEU A 22 0.39 -2.69 -3.01
CA LEU A 22 1.10 -3.53 -3.99
C LEU A 22 2.47 -3.99 -3.49
N ASP A 23 2.77 -5.25 -3.76
CA ASP A 23 4.12 -5.82 -3.69
C ASP A 23 4.56 -6.28 -5.08
N LEU A 24 5.66 -5.73 -5.60
CA LEU A 24 6.19 -6.05 -6.92
C LEU A 24 7.28 -7.12 -6.81
N GLY A 25 6.88 -8.37 -7.03
CA GLY A 25 7.80 -9.49 -7.26
C GLY A 25 8.23 -9.58 -8.72
N ASP A 26 9.29 -10.35 -8.99
CA ASP A 26 9.77 -10.55 -10.37
C ASP A 26 8.78 -11.34 -11.24
N LYS A 27 8.00 -12.25 -10.64
CA LYS A 27 7.02 -13.11 -11.34
C LYS A 27 5.56 -12.79 -11.04
N THR A 28 5.31 -12.02 -9.99
CA THR A 28 3.96 -11.78 -9.45
C THR A 28 3.80 -10.33 -9.01
N ILE A 29 2.57 -9.83 -9.05
CA ILE A 29 2.16 -8.61 -8.36
C ILE A 29 1.21 -9.06 -7.25
N GLY A 30 1.64 -8.88 -6.01
CA GLY A 30 0.77 -9.02 -4.86
C GLY A 30 -0.16 -7.81 -4.78
N VAL A 31 -1.44 -8.05 -4.47
CA VAL A 31 -2.44 -6.99 -4.31
C VAL A 31 -3.21 -7.19 -3.01
N ALA A 32 -3.40 -6.12 -2.25
CA ALA A 32 -4.33 -6.07 -1.14
C ALA A 32 -5.20 -4.81 -1.21
N VAL A 33 -6.35 -4.85 -0.57
CA VAL A 33 -7.32 -3.74 -0.54
C VAL A 33 -7.82 -3.54 0.89
N SER A 34 -7.95 -2.29 1.30
CA SER A 34 -8.46 -1.94 2.62
C SER A 34 -9.97 -2.17 2.71
N ASP A 35 -10.48 -2.32 3.92
CA ASP A 35 -11.89 -2.00 4.16
C ASP A 35 -12.13 -0.48 4.06
N ARG A 36 -13.40 -0.07 4.04
CA ARG A 36 -13.78 1.35 3.93
C ARG A 36 -13.45 2.16 5.19
N GLY A 37 -13.28 1.49 6.33
CA GLY A 37 -12.88 2.11 7.59
C GLY A 37 -11.36 2.22 7.77
N PHE A 38 -10.57 1.85 6.75
CA PHE A 38 -9.10 1.90 6.78
C PHE A 38 -8.51 1.19 8.01
N SER A 39 -9.15 0.11 8.44
CA SER A 39 -8.79 -0.67 9.63
C SER A 39 -7.96 -1.90 9.28
N PHE A 40 -8.31 -2.58 8.18
CA PHE A 40 -7.73 -3.87 7.82
C PHE A 40 -7.40 -3.99 6.34
N ALA A 41 -6.21 -4.50 6.06
CA ALA A 41 -5.78 -4.89 4.73
C ALA A 41 -6.18 -6.33 4.40
N HIS A 42 -6.89 -6.51 3.27
CA HIS A 42 -7.37 -7.81 2.82
C HIS A 42 -6.62 -8.24 1.56
N PRO A 43 -5.89 -9.37 1.58
CA PRO A 43 -5.20 -9.85 0.39
C PRO A 43 -6.19 -10.20 -0.73
N ARG A 44 -5.75 -10.04 -1.97
CA ARG A 44 -6.42 -10.52 -3.18
C ARG A 44 -5.55 -11.58 -3.86
N PRO A 45 -6.11 -12.37 -4.80
CA PRO A 45 -5.31 -13.29 -5.60
C PRO A 45 -4.16 -12.58 -6.29
N VAL A 46 -2.99 -13.22 -6.34
CA VAL A 46 -1.82 -12.66 -7.02
C VAL A 46 -2.06 -12.51 -8.52
N ILE A 47 -1.49 -11.46 -9.13
CA ILE A 47 -1.43 -11.33 -10.58
C ILE A 47 -0.12 -11.97 -11.06
N LEU A 48 -0.21 -12.97 -11.92
CA LEU A 48 0.97 -13.57 -12.56
C LEU A 48 1.47 -12.64 -13.68
N ARG A 49 2.71 -12.19 -13.57
CA ARG A 49 3.31 -11.25 -14.51
C ARG A 49 3.60 -11.91 -15.85
N LYS A 50 3.29 -11.19 -16.92
CA LYS A 50 3.57 -11.59 -18.31
C LYS A 50 4.24 -10.43 -19.04
N LYS A 51 3.44 -9.47 -19.50
CA LYS A 51 3.90 -8.26 -20.19
C LYS A 51 3.25 -7.09 -19.49
N PHE A 52 4.00 -5.99 -19.34
CA PHE A 52 3.55 -4.83 -18.58
C PHE A 52 2.14 -4.35 -18.98
N SER A 53 1.82 -4.25 -20.27
CA SER A 53 0.50 -3.82 -20.72
C SER A 53 -0.65 -4.74 -20.28
N LEU A 54 -0.42 -6.06 -20.31
CA LEU A 54 -1.41 -7.05 -19.85
C LEU A 54 -1.55 -7.02 -18.33
N ASP A 55 -0.42 -6.95 -17.63
CA ASP A 55 -0.37 -6.91 -16.16
C ASP A 55 -1.08 -5.64 -15.65
N ALA A 56 -0.82 -4.49 -16.29
CA ALA A 56 -1.44 -3.21 -15.98
C ALA A 56 -2.96 -3.22 -16.23
N ALA A 57 -3.41 -3.80 -17.35
CA ALA A 57 -4.84 -3.90 -17.64
C ALA A 57 -5.58 -4.74 -16.60
N VAL A 58 -5.01 -5.89 -16.20
CA VAL A 58 -5.58 -6.75 -15.16
C VAL A 58 -5.61 -6.01 -13.82
N LEU A 59 -4.53 -5.34 -13.45
CA LEU A 59 -4.45 -4.57 -12.21
C LEU A 59 -5.48 -3.44 -12.20
N LEU A 60 -5.55 -2.60 -13.24
CA LEU A 60 -6.50 -1.49 -13.31
C LEU A 60 -7.96 -1.96 -13.22
N THR A 61 -8.30 -3.06 -13.90
CA THR A 61 -9.64 -3.67 -13.79
C THR A 61 -9.97 -4.09 -12.36
N LEU A 62 -8.99 -4.67 -11.64
CA LEU A 62 -9.16 -5.03 -10.24
C LEU A 62 -9.34 -3.79 -9.36
N LEU A 63 -8.50 -2.76 -9.53
CA LEU A 63 -8.55 -1.54 -8.74
C LEU A 63 -9.87 -0.77 -8.93
N GLU A 64 -10.38 -0.73 -10.17
CA GLU A 64 -11.69 -0.14 -10.48
C GLU A 64 -12.82 -0.91 -9.79
N LYS A 65 -12.84 -2.25 -9.91
CA LYS A 65 -13.84 -3.11 -9.27
C LYS A 65 -13.90 -2.94 -7.76
N GLU A 66 -12.74 -2.73 -7.13
CA GLU A 66 -12.60 -2.57 -5.68
C GLU A 66 -12.82 -1.12 -5.22
N ASN A 67 -13.20 -0.22 -6.13
CA ASN A 67 -13.42 1.21 -5.90
C ASN A 67 -12.21 1.89 -5.22
N VAL A 68 -11.02 1.61 -5.74
CA VAL A 68 -9.76 2.11 -5.18
C VAL A 68 -9.56 3.58 -5.54
N GLY A 69 -9.24 4.41 -4.54
CA GLY A 69 -8.97 5.85 -4.70
C GLY A 69 -7.49 6.21 -4.79
N ALA A 70 -6.62 5.36 -4.24
CA ALA A 70 -5.18 5.53 -4.28
C ALA A 70 -4.47 4.18 -4.13
N VAL A 71 -3.18 4.12 -4.50
CA VAL A 71 -2.37 2.91 -4.38
C VAL A 71 -1.11 3.18 -3.59
N ALA A 72 -0.89 2.41 -2.53
CA ALA A 72 0.39 2.32 -1.84
C ALA A 72 1.26 1.23 -2.47
N ILE A 73 2.54 1.53 -2.68
CA ILE A 73 3.52 0.57 -3.16
C ILE A 73 4.77 0.60 -2.29
N GLY A 74 5.24 -0.58 -1.90
CA GLY A 74 6.47 -0.73 -1.13
C GLY A 74 7.67 -0.15 -1.88
N LEU A 75 8.45 0.67 -1.16
CA LEU A 75 9.70 1.25 -1.61
C LEU A 75 10.80 0.78 -0.64
N PRO A 76 11.48 -0.34 -0.91
CA PRO A 76 12.51 -0.86 -0.02
C PRO A 76 13.74 0.05 -0.08
N ILE A 77 13.96 0.81 0.99
CA ILE A 77 15.12 1.67 1.18
C ILE A 77 16.15 0.93 2.03
N ASN A 78 17.43 1.02 1.66
CA ASN A 78 18.52 0.44 2.43
C ASN A 78 18.68 1.15 3.79
N MET A 79 19.39 0.52 4.73
CA MET A 79 19.61 1.09 6.07
C MET A 79 20.37 2.42 6.05
N ASP A 80 21.21 2.64 5.04
CA ASP A 80 21.94 3.90 4.80
C ASP A 80 21.11 4.96 4.05
N GLY A 81 19.84 4.68 3.73
CA GLY A 81 18.95 5.56 3.00
C GLY A 81 19.07 5.45 1.47
N SER A 82 19.97 4.63 0.94
CA SER A 82 20.13 4.45 -0.50
C SER A 82 19.03 3.56 -1.11
N GLU A 83 18.76 3.75 -2.41
CA GLU A 83 17.80 2.94 -3.16
C GLU A 83 18.48 1.84 -3.97
N GLY A 84 18.10 0.58 -3.71
CA GLY A 84 18.55 -0.56 -4.50
C GLY A 84 17.71 -0.79 -5.79
N PRO A 85 18.05 -1.83 -6.57
CA PRO A 85 17.34 -2.18 -7.80
C PRO A 85 15.83 -2.43 -7.61
N ARG A 86 15.40 -2.90 -6.44
CA ARG A 86 13.97 -3.11 -6.12
C ARG A 86 13.20 -1.79 -6.04
N ALA A 87 13.76 -0.78 -5.36
CA ALA A 87 13.16 0.55 -5.30
C ALA A 87 13.04 1.19 -6.69
N GLN A 88 14.10 1.07 -7.51
CA GLN A 88 14.08 1.55 -8.90
C GLN A 88 12.99 0.86 -9.74
N LYS A 89 12.78 -0.45 -9.56
CA LYS A 89 11.68 -1.18 -10.20
C LYS A 89 10.30 -0.66 -9.77
N SER A 90 10.08 -0.41 -8.47
CA SER A 90 8.84 0.20 -7.97
C SER A 90 8.60 1.58 -8.58
N ARG A 91 9.62 2.44 -8.62
CA ARG A 91 9.53 3.77 -9.24
C ARG A 91 9.23 3.70 -10.74
N ALA A 92 9.90 2.80 -11.46
CA ALA A 92 9.66 2.61 -12.88
C ALA A 92 8.24 2.09 -13.17
N PHE A 93 7.74 1.17 -12.34
CA PHE A 93 6.37 0.68 -12.43
C PHE A 93 5.35 1.80 -12.27
N VAL A 94 5.47 2.62 -11.22
CA VAL A 94 4.58 3.77 -10.99
C VAL A 94 4.64 4.76 -12.15
N ARG A 95 5.84 5.08 -12.65
CA ARG A 95 6.01 5.97 -13.81
C ARG A 95 5.30 5.45 -15.06
N ASN A 96 5.36 4.16 -15.32
CA ASN A 96 4.70 3.56 -16.48
C ASN A 96 3.18 3.48 -16.28
N MET A 97 2.71 3.18 -15.06
CA MET A 97 1.28 3.18 -14.71
C MET A 97 0.65 4.57 -14.86
N ALA A 98 1.40 5.63 -14.54
CA ALA A 98 0.95 7.01 -14.70
C ALA A 98 0.72 7.43 -16.17
N GLN A 99 1.12 6.61 -17.15
CA GLN A 99 0.76 6.82 -18.56
C GLN A 99 -0.59 6.20 -18.93
N LEU A 100 -1.17 5.38 -18.04
CA LEU A 100 -2.35 4.55 -18.30
C LEU A 100 -3.56 4.91 -17.41
N SER A 101 -3.34 5.57 -16.28
CA SER A 101 -4.39 5.89 -15.31
C SER A 101 -4.03 7.10 -14.45
N ASP A 102 -5.05 7.88 -14.09
CA ASP A 102 -4.92 9.05 -13.21
C ASP A 102 -4.90 8.71 -11.70
N LEU A 103 -4.97 7.41 -11.37
CA LEU A 103 -4.98 6.94 -9.99
C LEU A 103 -3.68 7.34 -9.28
N PRO A 104 -3.74 8.03 -8.13
CA PRO A 104 -2.55 8.48 -7.43
C PRO A 104 -1.83 7.30 -6.75
N PHE A 105 -0.50 7.41 -6.71
CA PHE A 105 0.37 6.46 -6.03
C PHE A 105 1.11 7.13 -4.87
N VAL A 106 1.30 6.38 -3.78
CA VAL A 106 2.16 6.73 -2.66
C VAL A 106 3.25 5.68 -2.54
N PHE A 107 4.50 6.12 -2.37
CA PHE A 107 5.60 5.21 -2.02
C PHE A 107 5.62 5.02 -0.51
N TRP A 108 5.63 3.77 -0.06
CA TRP A 108 5.69 3.41 1.33
C TRP A 108 7.11 2.94 1.68
N ASP A 109 7.81 3.70 2.52
CA ASP A 109 9.05 3.24 3.14
C ASP A 109 8.68 2.23 4.24
N GLU A 110 8.95 0.97 3.99
CA GLU A 110 8.57 -0.15 4.89
C GLU A 110 9.16 0.00 6.30
N ARG A 111 10.24 0.79 6.45
CA ARG A 111 10.87 1.11 7.76
C ARG A 111 10.00 2.01 8.64
N LEU A 112 8.96 2.63 8.08
CA LEU A 112 8.00 3.45 8.83
C LEU A 112 6.95 2.60 9.57
N SER A 113 7.00 1.27 9.40
CA SER A 113 6.19 0.33 10.19
C SER A 113 6.68 0.26 11.63
N THR A 114 5.78 -0.02 12.57
CA THR A 114 6.17 -0.20 13.98
C THR A 114 6.75 -1.60 14.22
N VAL A 115 7.64 -1.74 15.21
CA VAL A 115 8.19 -3.05 15.62
C VAL A 115 7.07 -4.06 15.99
N ALA A 116 5.95 -3.58 16.51
CA ALA A 116 4.78 -4.41 16.80
C ALA A 116 4.14 -4.93 15.51
N ALA A 117 3.94 -4.06 14.51
CA ALA A 117 3.42 -4.44 13.19
C ALA A 117 4.37 -5.40 12.46
N GLU A 118 5.69 -5.19 12.55
CA GLU A 118 6.70 -6.12 12.02
C GLU A 118 6.68 -7.49 12.71
N ARG A 119 6.42 -7.57 14.02
CA ARG A 119 6.29 -8.85 14.74
C ARG A 119 5.04 -9.61 14.34
N THR A 120 3.89 -8.93 14.28
CA THR A 120 2.64 -9.52 13.79
C THR A 120 2.79 -10.00 12.35
N LEU A 121 3.56 -9.30 11.51
CA LEU A 121 3.91 -9.77 10.16
C LEU A 121 4.59 -11.13 10.18
N ILE A 122 5.68 -11.27 10.94
CA ILE A 122 6.48 -12.50 10.97
C ILE A 122 5.59 -13.67 11.39
N GLU A 123 4.77 -13.47 12.42
CA GLU A 123 3.84 -14.49 12.92
C GLU A 123 2.76 -14.88 11.88
N MET A 124 2.21 -13.90 11.16
CA MET A 124 1.26 -14.16 10.08
C MET A 124 1.90 -14.88 8.89
N ASP A 125 3.14 -14.56 8.53
CA ASP A 125 3.86 -15.17 7.41
C ASP A 125 4.15 -16.65 7.69
N PHE A 126 4.59 -16.97 8.92
CA PHE A 126 4.73 -18.36 9.40
C PHE A 126 3.40 -19.14 9.39
N SER A 127 2.29 -18.50 9.78
CA SER A 127 0.95 -19.13 9.79
C SER A 127 0.41 -19.37 8.37
N ARG A 128 0.67 -18.46 7.43
CA ARG A 128 0.25 -18.55 6.02
C ARG A 128 1.06 -19.58 5.23
N ALA A 129 2.37 -19.65 5.42
CA ALA A 129 3.22 -20.71 4.87
C ALA A 129 2.70 -22.12 5.23
N LYS A 130 2.05 -22.24 6.41
CA LYS A 130 1.46 -23.48 6.91
C LYS A 130 0.10 -23.88 6.28
N ARG A 131 -0.55 -23.00 5.50
CA ARG A 131 -1.91 -23.18 4.95
C ARG A 131 -1.98 -23.29 3.41
N ALA A 132 -0.85 -23.45 2.73
CA ALA A 132 -0.75 -23.24 1.28
C ALA A 132 -1.63 -24.18 0.42
N GLY A 133 -2.70 -23.60 -0.13
CA GLY A 133 -3.49 -24.11 -1.27
C GLY A 133 -3.90 -23.02 -2.29
N LYS A 134 -3.71 -21.74 -1.96
CA LYS A 134 -3.83 -20.58 -2.86
C LYS A 134 -2.63 -19.66 -2.62
N ILE A 135 -1.99 -19.20 -3.69
CA ILE A 135 -0.90 -18.23 -3.61
C ILE A 135 -1.55 -16.86 -3.35
N ASP A 136 -1.65 -16.47 -2.08
CA ASP A 136 -2.28 -15.22 -1.67
C ASP A 136 -1.25 -14.08 -1.49
N SER A 137 -1.69 -12.84 -1.70
CA SER A 137 -0.84 -11.64 -1.70
C SER A 137 -0.44 -11.14 -0.31
N ALA A 138 0.17 -12.02 0.48
CA ALA A 138 0.47 -11.76 1.88
C ALA A 138 1.32 -10.51 2.12
N ALA A 139 2.38 -10.32 1.34
CA ALA A 139 3.27 -9.17 1.42
C ALA A 139 2.57 -7.84 1.08
N ALA A 140 1.70 -7.84 0.07
CA ALA A 140 0.92 -6.65 -0.29
C ALA A 140 -0.05 -6.23 0.83
N ALA A 141 -0.65 -7.21 1.52
CA ALA A 141 -1.50 -6.93 2.68
C ALA A 141 -0.71 -6.36 3.85
N PHE A 142 0.54 -6.79 4.04
CA PHE A 142 1.42 -6.21 5.05
C PHE A 142 1.79 -4.76 4.75
N ILE A 143 2.26 -4.49 3.52
CA ILE A 143 2.59 -3.13 3.08
C ILE A 143 1.37 -2.22 3.31
N LEU A 144 0.19 -2.67 2.90
CA LEU A 144 -1.03 -1.90 3.09
C LEU A 144 -1.35 -1.68 4.57
N GLN A 145 -1.24 -2.71 5.41
CA GLN A 145 -1.53 -2.56 6.83
C GLN A 145 -0.62 -1.51 7.49
N GLY A 146 0.68 -1.50 7.19
CA GLY A 146 1.59 -0.48 7.70
C GLY A 146 1.18 0.95 7.30
N VAL A 147 0.68 1.12 6.07
CA VAL A 147 0.14 2.41 5.61
C VAL A 147 -1.13 2.80 6.37
N LEU A 148 -2.06 1.85 6.58
CA LEU A 148 -3.30 2.09 7.33
C LEU A 148 -3.02 2.46 8.78
N ASP A 149 -2.11 1.74 9.44
CA ASP A 149 -1.70 2.02 10.82
C ASP A 149 -1.06 3.42 10.92
N ARG A 150 -0.26 3.80 9.92
CA ARG A 150 0.33 5.14 9.87
C ARG A 150 -0.73 6.22 9.68
N LEU A 151 -1.72 6.01 8.82
CA LEU A 151 -2.84 6.95 8.65
C LEU A 151 -3.61 7.15 9.96
N GLN A 152 -3.90 6.06 10.69
CA GLN A 152 -4.55 6.14 12.00
C GLN A 152 -3.71 6.91 13.02
N SER A 153 -2.38 6.76 13.00
CA SER A 153 -1.49 7.51 13.90
C SER A 153 -1.46 9.02 13.59
N LEU A 154 -1.56 9.40 12.31
CA LEU A 154 -1.63 10.79 11.88
C LEU A 154 -2.97 11.42 12.28
N ASP A 155 -4.08 10.71 12.05
CA ASP A 155 -5.42 11.14 12.46
C ASP A 155 -5.55 11.29 13.99
N ALA A 156 -4.81 10.50 14.77
CA ALA A 156 -4.76 10.63 16.22
C ALA A 156 -3.94 11.85 16.65
N ALA A 157 -2.78 12.09 16.03
CA ALA A 157 -1.94 13.25 16.31
C ALA A 157 -2.68 14.57 16.05
N ASP A 158 -3.36 14.70 14.91
CA ASP A 158 -4.17 15.89 14.56
C ASP A 158 -5.31 16.14 15.55
N ARG A 159 -5.86 15.09 16.16
CA ARG A 159 -6.92 15.20 17.19
C ARG A 159 -6.41 15.59 18.58
N THR A 160 -5.10 15.54 18.81
CA THR A 160 -4.49 15.80 20.12
C THR A 160 -3.87 17.19 20.24
N GLU A 161 -3.93 18.03 19.20
CA GLU A 161 -3.57 19.44 19.32
C GLU A 161 -4.60 20.16 20.21
N PRO A 162 -4.19 20.74 21.36
CA PRO A 162 -5.11 21.53 22.18
C PRO A 162 -5.49 22.80 21.42
N ASP A 163 -6.78 23.10 21.38
CA ASP A 163 -7.31 24.35 20.84
C ASP A 163 -6.66 25.54 21.59
N PRO A 164 -5.86 26.39 20.91
CA PRO A 164 -5.24 27.54 21.55
C PRO A 164 -6.27 28.60 22.00
N SER A 165 -7.56 28.45 21.65
CA SER A 165 -8.64 29.35 22.06
C SER A 165 -9.36 28.95 23.35
N SER A 166 -9.03 27.81 23.97
CA SER A 166 -9.66 27.38 25.25
C SER A 166 -8.96 27.91 26.50
N ALA A 167 -7.96 28.78 26.37
CA ALA A 167 -7.33 29.52 27.46
C ALA A 167 -7.86 30.96 27.47
N GLY A 168 -9.12 31.12 27.85
CA GLY A 168 -9.78 32.41 28.06
C GLY A 168 -10.56 32.41 29.37
#